data_AF-A0A165YRJ4-F1
#
_entry.id   AF-A0A165YRJ4-F1
#
_cell.length_a   1.000
_cell.length_b   1.000
_cell.length_c   1.000
_cell.angle_alpha   90.00
_cell.angle_beta   90.00
_cell.angle_gamma   90.00
#
_symmetry.space_group_name_H-M   'P 1'
#
loop_
_entity.id
_entity.type
_entity.pdbx_description
1 polymer ?
#
loop_
_entity_poly.entity_id
_entity_poly.type
_entity_poly.pdbx_seq_one_letter_code
_entity_poly.pdbx_strand_id
1 'polypeptide(L)'
;MKVNAVSTTKFGTLVVGPVSILCGMAVVSCLWVDGAQSADLSGFSSGYFRTGVCYDFNQQHPEELHDELSIRVRDYCSEANNFVVSAQQRNVTQLRFDWALETRDWCGVAIGYMKDGVWDDEAVNRCLCFREYMREY
;
A
#
# COMPACT_ATOMS: atom_id res chain seq x y z
N MET A 1 -72.77 1.49 -18.33
CA MET A 1 -72.68 1.20 -19.78
C MET A 1 -71.56 0.18 -20.03
N LYS A 2 -71.46 -0.39 -21.25
CA LYS A 2 -70.43 -1.33 -21.78
C LYS A 2 -69.20 -1.55 -20.88
N VAL A 3 -68.94 -2.70 -20.23
CA VAL A 3 -68.68 -4.10 -20.68
C VAL A 3 -67.62 -4.33 -21.77
N ASN A 4 -66.69 -5.25 -21.42
CA ASN A 4 -65.88 -6.17 -22.25
C ASN A 4 -64.60 -5.65 -22.94
N ALA A 5 -63.52 -6.45 -23.10
CA ALA A 5 -63.10 -7.74 -22.48
C ALA A 5 -61.66 -8.14 -22.96
N VAL A 6 -61.18 -9.36 -22.58
CA VAL A 6 -60.02 -10.11 -23.13
C VAL A 6 -58.64 -9.52 -22.74
N SER A 7 -57.75 -10.16 -21.96
CA SER A 7 -57.67 -11.50 -21.34
C SER A 7 -57.45 -12.72 -22.26
N THR A 8 -56.19 -13.12 -22.42
CA THR A 8 -55.78 -14.44 -22.93
C THR A 8 -54.43 -14.89 -22.36
N THR A 9 -54.47 -15.94 -21.51
CA THR A 9 -53.66 -17.20 -21.57
C THR A 9 -52.11 -17.14 -21.64
N LYS A 10 -51.30 -18.09 -21.13
CA LYS A 10 -51.44 -19.41 -20.45
C LYS A 10 -50.04 -19.70 -19.82
N PHE A 11 -49.83 -20.60 -18.84
CA PHE A 11 -50.69 -21.49 -18.03
C PHE A 11 -50.10 -21.46 -16.58
N GLY A 12 -50.12 -22.43 -15.66
CA GLY A 12 -50.68 -23.79 -15.57
C GLY A 12 -50.00 -24.57 -14.41
N THR A 13 -50.77 -25.15 -13.49
CA THR A 13 -50.30 -25.92 -12.31
C THR A 13 -49.98 -27.38 -12.65
N LEU A 14 -49.07 -28.06 -11.92
CA LEU A 14 -49.29 -29.37 -11.23
C LEU A 14 -48.00 -30.16 -10.86
N VAL A 15 -48.05 -30.79 -9.68
CA VAL A 15 -47.54 -32.13 -9.30
C VAL A 15 -46.02 -32.40 -9.27
N VAL A 16 -45.52 -32.41 -8.03
CA VAL A 16 -44.70 -33.46 -7.36
C VAL A 16 -44.20 -34.63 -8.25
N GLY A 17 -42.88 -34.73 -8.42
CA GLY A 17 -42.19 -35.89 -9.00
C GLY A 17 -40.82 -36.13 -8.31
N PRO A 18 -40.30 -37.38 -8.26
CA PRO A 18 -39.24 -37.74 -7.33
C PRO A 18 -37.80 -37.60 -7.86
N VAL A 19 -36.87 -37.55 -6.89
CA VAL A 19 -35.47 -37.98 -6.91
C VAL A 19 -34.84 -38.28 -8.29
N SER A 20 -33.87 -37.44 -8.67
CA SER A 20 -32.71 -37.88 -9.46
C SER A 20 -31.49 -37.06 -9.07
N ILE A 21 -30.39 -37.77 -8.76
CA ILE A 21 -29.14 -37.16 -8.29
C ILE A 21 -28.36 -36.69 -9.52
N LEU A 22 -28.03 -35.40 -9.58
CA LEU A 22 -27.09 -34.84 -10.55
C LEU A 22 -26.00 -34.05 -9.83
N CYS A 23 -24.76 -34.54 -9.93
CA CYS A 23 -23.59 -33.85 -9.42
C CYS A 23 -23.25 -32.63 -10.28
N GLY A 24 -23.93 -31.51 -10.04
CA GLY A 24 -23.47 -30.19 -10.50
C GLY A 24 -22.22 -29.80 -9.71
N MET A 25 -21.07 -29.69 -10.37
CA MET A 25 -19.81 -29.43 -9.67
C MET A 25 -19.78 -28.02 -9.05
N ALA A 26 -19.75 -27.95 -7.72
CA ALA A 26 -19.40 -26.74 -7.01
C ALA A 26 -17.92 -26.44 -7.26
N VAL A 27 -17.65 -25.49 -8.16
CA VAL A 27 -16.28 -24.98 -8.38
C VAL A 27 -15.90 -24.13 -7.18
N VAL A 28 -15.39 -24.80 -6.14
CA VAL A 28 -14.74 -24.13 -5.00
C VAL A 28 -13.44 -23.53 -5.53
N SER A 29 -13.50 -22.24 -5.85
CA SER A 29 -12.32 -21.47 -6.22
C SER A 29 -11.37 -21.38 -5.04
N CYS A 30 -10.39 -22.31 -4.99
CA CYS A 30 -9.25 -22.20 -4.09
C CYS A 30 -8.42 -20.98 -4.50
N LEU A 31 -8.77 -19.82 -3.94
CA LEU A 31 -7.94 -18.62 -3.92
C LEU A 31 -6.74 -18.91 -3.02
N TRP A 32 -5.69 -19.48 -3.61
CA TRP A 32 -4.38 -19.63 -2.99
C TRP A 32 -3.72 -18.26 -2.84
N VAL A 33 -4.17 -17.51 -1.83
CA VAL A 33 -3.48 -16.33 -1.31
C VAL A 33 -2.69 -16.78 -0.09
N ASP A 34 -1.46 -17.23 -0.34
CA ASP A 34 -0.44 -17.48 0.67
C ASP A 34 0.91 -17.04 0.11
N GLY A 35 1.70 -16.33 0.91
CA GLY A 35 2.92 -15.67 0.46
C GLY A 35 2.83 -14.14 0.41
N ALA A 36 2.43 -13.51 1.52
CA ALA A 36 2.81 -12.12 1.78
C ALA A 36 4.33 -12.06 1.98
N GLN A 37 5.07 -11.84 0.88
CA GLN A 37 6.52 -11.72 0.92
C GLN A 37 6.90 -10.31 1.35
N SER A 38 7.52 -10.18 2.52
CA SER A 38 8.28 -8.98 2.89
C SER A 38 9.36 -8.76 1.83
N ALA A 39 9.40 -7.57 1.25
CA ALA A 39 10.45 -7.19 0.32
C ALA A 39 11.72 -6.78 1.10
N ASP A 40 12.40 -7.76 1.72
CA ASP A 40 13.71 -7.56 2.32
C ASP A 40 14.67 -7.05 1.24
N LEU A 41 15.16 -5.82 1.43
CA LEU A 41 15.88 -5.05 0.41
C LEU A 41 17.28 -5.64 0.17
N SER A 42 17.36 -6.63 -0.73
CA SER A 42 18.59 -7.36 -1.05
C SER A 42 19.68 -6.41 -1.55
N GLY A 43 20.62 -6.08 -0.66
CA GLY A 43 21.41 -4.85 -0.78
C GLY A 43 22.52 -4.88 -1.83
N PHE A 44 22.86 -3.69 -2.33
CA PHE A 44 24.12 -3.43 -3.01
C PHE A 44 24.52 -1.96 -2.81
N SER A 45 25.53 -1.68 -1.97
CA SER A 45 25.94 -0.31 -1.63
C SER A 45 27.35 -0.01 -2.13
N SER A 46 27.51 1.09 -2.89
CA SER A 46 28.79 1.46 -3.50
C SER A 46 29.42 2.70 -2.87
N GLY A 47 30.59 2.51 -2.24
CA GLY A 47 31.60 3.56 -2.09
C GLY A 47 31.39 4.60 -0.97
N TYR A 48 30.40 5.48 -1.09
CA TYR A 48 30.49 6.83 -0.49
C TYR A 48 29.67 7.09 0.78
N PHE A 49 28.51 6.46 0.99
CA PHE A 49 27.72 6.59 2.23
C PHE A 49 28.09 5.53 3.28
N ARG A 50 29.37 5.49 3.69
CA ARG A 50 29.95 4.36 4.47
C ARG A 50 29.59 4.33 5.97
N THR A 51 28.63 5.14 6.40
CA THR A 51 27.92 5.10 7.69
C THR A 51 26.44 5.50 7.46
N GLY A 52 25.80 4.89 6.46
CA GLY A 52 24.49 5.32 5.96
C GLY A 52 23.31 5.02 6.89
N VAL A 53 22.28 5.86 6.82
CA VAL A 53 21.03 5.82 7.63
C VAL A 53 20.18 4.56 7.38
N CYS A 54 20.57 3.72 6.42
CA CYS A 54 19.93 2.44 6.11
C CYS A 54 20.55 1.21 6.82
N TYR A 55 21.61 1.38 7.62
CA TYR A 55 22.30 0.25 8.28
C TYR A 55 21.86 0.01 9.73
N ASP A 56 21.33 1.03 10.40
CA ASP A 56 20.75 0.91 11.74
C ASP A 56 19.58 1.88 11.89
N PHE A 57 18.35 1.35 11.92
CA PHE A 57 17.16 2.17 12.15
C PHE A 57 17.00 2.57 13.63
N ASN A 58 17.73 1.95 14.55
CA ASN A 58 17.74 2.29 15.98
C ASN A 58 18.81 3.35 16.32
N GLN A 59 19.47 3.92 15.32
CA GLN A 59 20.47 4.98 15.52
C GLN A 59 19.81 6.20 16.16
N GLN A 60 20.13 6.44 17.43
CA GLN A 60 19.63 7.59 18.19
C GLN A 60 20.21 8.91 17.67
N HIS A 61 19.34 9.87 17.40
CA HIS A 61 19.74 11.25 17.07
C HIS A 61 19.80 12.12 18.34
N PRO A 62 20.86 12.92 18.53
CA PRO A 62 20.90 13.87 19.64
C PRO A 62 19.84 14.97 19.44
N GLU A 63 19.24 15.42 20.55
CA GLU A 63 18.11 16.37 20.59
C GLU A 63 18.36 17.66 19.79
N GLU A 64 19.61 18.13 19.79
CA GLU A 64 20.08 19.30 19.02
C GLU A 64 19.92 19.18 17.49
N LEU A 65 19.74 17.97 16.95
CA LEU A 65 19.44 17.73 15.54
C LEU A 65 17.95 17.50 15.25
N HIS A 66 17.09 17.33 16.26
CA HIS A 66 15.69 16.96 16.07
C HIS A 66 14.92 17.99 15.23
N ASP A 67 15.22 19.29 15.36
CA ASP A 67 14.62 20.34 14.51
C ASP A 67 15.04 20.24 13.04
N GLU A 68 16.35 20.07 12.76
CA GLU A 68 16.87 19.92 11.40
C GLU A 68 16.28 18.68 10.71
N LEU A 69 16.28 17.56 11.43
CA LEU A 69 15.73 16.30 10.96
C LEU A 69 14.20 16.38 10.80
N SER A 70 13.48 17.07 11.68
CA SER A 70 12.04 17.32 11.54
C SER A 70 11.69 18.17 10.32
N ILE A 71 12.57 19.07 9.88
CA ILE A 71 12.40 19.79 8.60
C ILE A 71 12.62 18.81 7.45
N ARG A 72 13.75 18.08 7.45
CA ARG A 72 14.12 17.11 6.41
C ARG A 72 13.05 16.04 6.19
N VAL A 73 12.49 15.48 7.26
CA VAL A 73 11.39 14.50 7.24
C VAL A 73 10.13 15.07 6.57
N ARG A 74 9.78 16.33 6.82
CA ARG A 74 8.61 17.00 6.19
C ARG A 74 8.85 17.29 4.71
N ASP A 75 10.06 17.71 4.34
CA ASP A 75 10.45 17.92 2.95
C ASP A 75 10.40 16.61 2.16
N TYR A 76 10.94 15.52 2.72
CA TYR A 76 10.94 14.19 2.10
C TYR A 76 9.51 13.64 1.96
N CYS A 77 8.67 13.79 3.00
CA CYS A 77 7.25 13.43 2.93
C CYS A 77 6.51 14.20 1.83
N SER A 78 6.81 15.50 1.66
CA SER A 78 6.23 16.35 0.62
C SER A 78 6.67 15.93 -0.78
N GLU A 79 7.99 15.76 -0.99
CA GLU A 79 8.57 15.29 -2.25
C GLU A 79 7.98 13.93 -2.68
N ALA A 80 7.98 12.96 -1.77
CA ALA A 80 7.46 11.61 -2.01
C ALA A 80 5.95 11.60 -2.30
N ASN A 81 5.15 12.32 -1.50
CA ASN A 81 3.71 12.44 -1.75
C ASN A 81 3.40 13.08 -3.11
N ASN A 82 4.10 14.16 -3.46
CA ASN A 82 3.94 14.83 -4.75
C ASN A 82 4.33 13.89 -5.91
N PHE A 83 5.39 13.09 -5.75
CA PHE A 83 5.76 12.07 -6.74
C PHE A 83 4.64 11.03 -6.90
N VAL A 84 4.17 10.39 -5.82
CA VAL A 84 3.13 9.36 -5.85
C VAL A 84 1.83 9.87 -6.50
N VAL A 85 1.39 11.08 -6.16
CA VAL A 85 0.19 11.69 -6.78
C VAL A 85 0.42 11.96 -8.27
N SER A 86 1.60 12.44 -8.67
CA SER A 86 1.92 12.68 -10.08
C SER A 86 2.09 11.39 -10.90
N ALA A 87 2.51 10.29 -10.26
CA ALA A 87 2.71 8.99 -10.88
C ALA A 87 1.40 8.35 -11.35
N GLN A 88 0.28 8.63 -10.67
CA GLN A 88 -1.07 8.20 -11.09
C GLN A 88 -1.47 8.69 -12.50
N GLN A 89 -0.78 9.70 -13.03
CA GLN A 89 -1.07 10.34 -14.32
C GLN A 89 -0.04 10.00 -15.41
N ARG A 90 0.93 9.11 -15.13
CA ARG A 90 2.11 8.87 -15.98
C ARG A 90 2.51 7.39 -15.95
N ASN A 91 3.24 6.95 -16.97
CA ASN A 91 3.94 5.67 -16.88
C ASN A 91 5.26 5.89 -16.10
N VAL A 92 5.44 5.19 -14.98
CA VAL A 92 6.62 5.28 -14.10
C VAL A 92 7.26 3.91 -13.94
N THR A 93 8.57 3.85 -13.70
CA THR A 93 9.22 2.60 -13.32
C THR A 93 8.80 2.20 -11.90
N GLN A 94 8.60 0.90 -11.67
CA GLN A 94 8.18 0.38 -10.37
C GLN A 94 9.10 0.86 -9.23
N LEU A 95 10.42 0.68 -9.37
CA LEU A 95 11.42 1.17 -8.40
C LEU A 95 11.25 2.65 -8.01
N ARG A 96 10.79 3.51 -8.92
CA ARG A 96 10.57 4.94 -8.66
C ARG A 96 9.22 5.25 -8.03
N PHE A 97 8.26 4.35 -8.15
CA PHE A 97 7.01 4.42 -7.41
C PHE A 97 7.18 3.88 -5.98
N ASP A 98 7.89 2.75 -5.84
CA ASP A 98 8.11 2.04 -4.58
C ASP A 98 8.84 2.93 -3.55
N TRP A 99 9.93 3.63 -3.91
CA TRP A 99 10.60 4.52 -2.95
C TRP A 99 9.72 5.69 -2.52
N ALA A 100 8.89 6.20 -3.41
CA ALA A 100 8.02 7.34 -3.13
C ALA A 100 6.82 6.93 -2.27
N LEU A 101 6.39 5.66 -2.32
CA LEU A 101 5.46 5.09 -1.34
C LEU A 101 6.14 4.93 0.03
N GLU A 102 7.24 4.17 0.11
CA GLU A 102 7.93 3.90 1.39
C GLU A 102 8.36 5.19 2.09
N THR A 103 8.97 6.14 1.35
CA THR A 103 9.36 7.44 1.90
C THR A 103 8.15 8.21 2.42
N ARG A 104 7.05 8.30 1.66
CA ARG A 104 5.83 8.99 2.09
C ARG A 104 5.28 8.36 3.38
N ASP A 105 5.26 7.04 3.45
CA ASP A 105 4.59 6.32 4.54
C ASP A 105 5.43 6.34 5.82
N TRP A 106 6.75 6.09 5.75
CA TRP A 106 7.64 6.21 6.91
C TRP A 106 7.81 7.65 7.41
N CYS A 107 7.95 8.64 6.51
CA CYS A 107 7.96 10.04 6.91
C CYS A 107 6.60 10.47 7.48
N GLY A 108 5.49 9.90 6.99
CA GLY A 108 4.15 10.09 7.55
C GLY A 108 4.02 9.60 8.99
N VAL A 109 4.57 8.42 9.31
CA VAL A 109 4.64 7.88 10.68
C VAL A 109 5.50 8.76 11.58
N ALA A 110 6.70 9.17 11.12
CA ALA A 110 7.58 10.06 11.88
C ALA A 110 6.91 11.41 12.20
N ILE A 111 6.21 12.01 11.22
CA ILE A 111 5.41 13.24 11.41
C ILE A 111 4.22 13.01 12.36
N GLY A 112 3.72 11.78 12.47
CA GLY A 112 2.74 11.36 13.47
C GLY A 112 3.30 11.53 14.88
N TYR A 113 4.37 10.80 15.22
CA TYR A 113 5.02 10.87 16.52
C TYR A 113 5.43 12.31 16.91
N MET A 114 6.02 13.07 15.97
CA MET A 114 6.40 14.47 16.20
C MET A 114 5.22 15.38 16.60
N LYS A 115 4.00 15.11 16.14
CA LYS A 115 2.80 15.90 16.52
C LYS A 115 2.34 15.61 17.95
N ASP A 116 2.54 14.38 18.40
CA ASP A 116 2.23 13.94 19.76
C ASP A 116 3.37 14.24 20.76
N GLY A 117 4.44 14.92 20.29
CA GLY A 117 5.61 15.30 21.10
C GLY A 117 6.60 14.16 21.35
N VAL A 118 6.52 13.09 20.55
CA VAL A 118 7.37 11.89 20.65
C VAL A 118 8.42 11.92 19.54
N TRP A 119 9.66 11.60 19.89
CA TRP A 119 10.70 11.27 18.92
C TRP A 119 10.79 9.76 18.77
N ASP A 120 10.73 9.28 17.52
CA ASP A 120 10.85 7.86 17.17
C ASP A 120 11.98 7.70 16.15
N ASP A 121 13.15 7.28 16.63
CA ASP A 121 14.34 7.13 15.80
C ASP A 121 14.11 6.12 14.65
N GLU A 122 13.31 5.07 14.85
CA GLU A 122 13.03 4.09 13.80
C GLU A 122 12.28 4.70 12.61
N ALA A 123 11.15 5.38 12.83
CA ALA A 123 10.42 6.03 11.75
C ALA A 123 11.24 7.15 11.08
N VAL A 124 12.04 7.90 11.86
CA VAL A 124 12.93 8.94 11.31
C VAL A 124 14.02 8.32 10.44
N ASN A 125 14.75 7.30 10.92
CA ASN A 125 15.81 6.66 10.16
C ASN A 125 15.28 5.98 8.89
N ARG A 126 14.12 5.30 8.96
CA ARG A 126 13.46 4.70 7.79
C ARG A 126 13.06 5.77 6.76
N CYS A 127 12.41 6.85 7.20
CA CYS A 127 12.06 8.00 6.34
C CYS A 127 13.28 8.58 5.61
N LEU A 128 14.39 8.79 6.33
CA LEU A 128 15.62 9.34 5.77
C LEU A 128 16.34 8.36 4.84
N CYS A 129 16.29 7.06 5.15
CA CYS A 129 16.90 6.00 4.36
C CYS A 129 16.28 5.87 2.96
N PHE A 130 14.97 5.67 2.85
CA PHE A 130 14.33 5.34 1.57
C PHE A 130 14.51 6.46 0.52
N ARG A 131 14.50 7.72 0.95
CA ARG A 131 14.68 8.89 0.07
C ARG A 131 16.08 8.96 -0.53
N GLU A 132 17.12 8.64 0.22
CA GLU A 132 18.50 8.74 -0.28
C GLU A 132 18.94 7.46 -1.02
N TYR A 133 18.68 6.26 -0.45
CA TYR A 133 19.15 4.99 -1.03
C TYR A 133 18.50 4.68 -2.39
N MET A 134 17.19 4.90 -2.53
CA MET A 134 16.46 4.50 -3.73
C MET A 134 16.48 5.55 -4.85
N ARG A 135 16.91 6.80 -4.57
CA ARG A 135 17.04 7.86 -5.58
C ARG A 135 18.19 7.60 -6.57
N GLU A 136 19.12 6.73 -6.22
CA GLU A 136 20.25 6.33 -7.09
C GLU A 136 19.81 5.37 -8.24
N TYR A 137 18.52 4.99 -8.30
CA TYR A 137 17.93 4.04 -9.26
C TYR A 137 16.77 4.62 -10.10
#